data_AF-A0A7W1D6Q6-F1
#
_entry.id   AF-A0A7W1D6Q6-F1
#
_cell.length_a   1.000
_cell.length_b   1.000
_cell.length_c   1.000
_cell.angle_alpha   90.00
_cell.angle_beta   90.00
_cell.angle_gamma   90.00
#
_symmetry.space_group_name_H-M   'P 1'
#
loop_
_entity.id
_entity.type
_entity.pdbx_description
1 polymer ?
#
loop_
_entity_poly.entity_id
_entity_poly.type
_entity_poly.pdbx_seq_one_letter_code
_entity_poly.pdbx_strand_id
1 'polypeptide(L)'
;MNLALIASVAGIMALTLNPRSEDNNIQLVPLGDIVAALESPVDETVLLAAAANVLLFLPFGAALNMRGLSLPKTALLGFALTVCVEGAQLLFVSGRTTSVDDLLLNTLGAVLGHALLWGWVPG
;
A
#
# COMPACT_ATOMS: atom_id res chain seq x y z
N MET A 1 13.44 -16.25 4.84
CA MET A 1 13.41 -14.77 4.77
C MET A 1 13.09 -14.24 3.36
N ASN A 2 13.83 -14.62 2.31
CA ASN A 2 13.55 -14.16 0.94
C ASN A 2 12.13 -14.52 0.46
N LEU A 3 11.61 -15.69 0.86
CA LEU A 3 10.25 -16.11 0.51
C LEU A 3 9.16 -15.17 1.02
N ALA A 4 9.29 -14.62 2.25
CA ALA A 4 8.27 -13.71 2.81
C ALA A 4 8.24 -12.37 2.05
N LEU A 5 9.41 -11.85 1.67
CA LEU A 5 9.50 -10.64 0.88
C LEU A 5 8.96 -10.87 -0.54
N ILE A 6 9.34 -11.97 -1.19
CA ILE A 6 8.84 -12.30 -2.54
C ILE A 6 7.32 -12.53 -2.51
N ALA A 7 6.81 -13.27 -1.53
CA ALA A 7 5.39 -13.55 -1.40
C ALA A 7 4.58 -12.27 -1.11
N SER A 8 5.07 -11.37 -0.27
CA SER A 8 4.39 -10.09 0.01
C SER A 8 4.36 -9.19 -1.23
N VAL A 9 5.47 -9.05 -1.95
CA VAL A 9 5.50 -8.29 -3.21
C VAL A 9 4.59 -8.93 -4.25
N ALA A 10 4.65 -10.25 -4.43
CA ALA A 10 3.76 -10.96 -5.37
C ALA A 10 2.28 -10.79 -5.01
N GLY A 11 1.94 -10.84 -3.72
CA GLY A 11 0.58 -10.59 -3.22
C GLY A 11 0.11 -9.17 -3.48
N ILE A 12 0.97 -8.17 -3.24
CA ILE A 12 0.71 -6.76 -3.59
C ILE A 12 0.39 -6.65 -5.07
N MET A 13 1.25 -7.17 -5.95
CA MET A 13 1.03 -7.08 -7.40
C MET A 13 -0.25 -7.79 -7.84
N ALA A 14 -0.51 -9.00 -7.33
CA ALA A 14 -1.69 -9.78 -7.70
C ALA A 14 -3.01 -9.12 -7.28
N LEU A 15 -3.02 -8.46 -6.12
CA LEU A 15 -4.23 -7.82 -5.60
C LEU A 15 -4.44 -6.39 -6.11
N THR A 16 -3.37 -5.71 -6.53
CA THR A 16 -3.43 -4.32 -7.00
C THR A 16 -3.56 -4.21 -8.52
N LEU A 17 -2.99 -5.14 -9.29
CA LEU A 17 -2.99 -5.08 -10.76
C LEU A 17 -4.12 -5.90 -11.38
N ASN A 18 -5.35 -5.67 -10.90
CA ASN A 18 -6.55 -6.26 -11.47
C ASN A 18 -7.40 -5.17 -12.13
N PRO A 19 -7.71 -5.28 -13.44
CA PRO A 19 -8.55 -4.30 -14.13
C PRO A 19 -9.99 -4.32 -13.61
N ARG A 20 -10.65 -3.16 -13.70
CA ARG A 20 -12.10 -3.04 -13.48
C ARG A 20 -12.77 -2.47 -14.72
N SER A 21 -14.08 -2.63 -14.82
CA SER A 21 -14.88 -2.20 -15.98
C SER A 21 -15.21 -0.70 -15.97
N GLU A 22 -14.47 0.11 -15.19
CA GLU A 22 -14.70 1.54 -15.02
C GLU A 22 -13.68 2.36 -15.82
N ASP A 23 -13.84 3.68 -15.82
CA ASP A 23 -12.84 4.60 -16.39
C ASP A 23 -11.67 4.80 -15.42
N ASN A 24 -10.49 5.12 -15.97
CA ASN A 24 -9.34 5.48 -15.15
C ASN A 24 -9.54 6.89 -14.57
N ASN A 25 -9.20 7.06 -13.29
CA ASN A 25 -9.25 8.35 -12.60
C ASN A 25 -7.90 8.62 -11.91
N ILE A 26 -7.58 9.89 -11.69
CA ILE A 26 -6.38 10.32 -10.99
C ILE A 26 -6.79 11.27 -9.86
N GLN A 27 -6.55 10.85 -8.62
CA GLN A 27 -6.73 11.69 -7.44
C GLN A 27 -5.36 12.11 -6.90
N LEU A 28 -5.07 13.41 -6.98
CA LEU A 28 -3.80 13.97 -6.50
C LEU A 28 -3.93 14.76 -5.20
N VAL A 29 -5.16 14.99 -4.72
CA VAL A 29 -5.41 15.73 -3.48
C VAL A 29 -5.11 14.80 -2.30
N PRO A 30 -4.08 15.09 -1.48
CA PRO A 30 -3.80 14.27 -0.31
C PRO A 30 -4.94 14.35 0.69
N LEU A 31 -5.33 13.20 1.23
CA LEU A 31 -6.48 12.96 2.08
C LEU A 31 -7.83 13.25 1.41
N GLY A 32 -7.87 13.46 0.09
CA GLY A 32 -9.08 13.85 -0.62
C GLY A 32 -10.16 12.77 -0.59
N ASP A 33 -9.78 11.52 -0.88
CA ASP A 33 -10.72 10.40 -0.92
C ASP A 33 -11.18 10.04 0.49
N ILE A 34 -10.26 10.09 1.47
CA ILE A 34 -10.56 9.81 2.88
C ILE A 34 -11.53 10.86 3.44
N VAL A 35 -11.29 12.15 3.20
CA VAL A 35 -12.16 13.21 3.71
C VAL A 35 -13.55 13.10 3.06
N ALA A 36 -13.62 12.90 1.74
CA ALA A 36 -14.88 12.71 1.04
C ALA A 36 -15.65 11.49 1.58
N ALA A 37 -14.96 10.40 1.89
CA ALA A 37 -15.58 9.19 2.44
C ALA A 37 -16.18 9.38 3.83
N LEU A 38 -15.73 10.38 4.60
CA LEU A 38 -16.26 10.70 5.92
C LEU A 38 -17.43 11.70 5.87
N GLU A 39 -17.69 12.32 4.72
CA GLU A 39 -18.88 13.14 4.53
C GLU A 39 -20.16 12.30 4.61
N SER A 40 -21.32 12.92 4.84
CA SER A 40 -22.57 12.18 5.05
C SER A 40 -23.33 11.97 3.72
N PRO A 41 -23.78 10.74 3.39
CA PRO A 41 -23.54 9.50 4.14
C PRO A 41 -22.10 8.99 3.95
N VAL A 42 -21.56 8.37 5.00
CA VAL A 42 -20.20 7.83 5.00
C VAL A 42 -20.05 6.76 3.92
N ASP A 43 -18.98 6.86 3.14
CA ASP A 43 -18.62 5.85 2.15
C ASP A 43 -17.73 4.77 2.78
N GLU A 44 -18.36 3.74 3.32
CA GLU A 44 -17.67 2.60 3.93
C GLU A 44 -16.77 1.84 2.94
N THR A 45 -17.05 1.91 1.63
CA THR A 45 -16.26 1.18 0.63
C THR A 45 -14.88 1.80 0.44
N VAL A 46 -14.80 3.14 0.45
CA VAL A 46 -13.53 3.87 0.40
C VAL A 46 -12.74 3.66 1.69
N LEU A 47 -13.41 3.68 2.85
CA LEU A 47 -12.74 3.41 4.13
C LEU A 47 -12.19 1.99 4.23
N LEU A 48 -12.95 1.00 3.72
CA LEU A 48 -12.49 -0.39 3.66
C LEU A 48 -11.31 -0.56 2.70
N ALA A 49 -11.35 0.11 1.54
CA ALA A 49 -10.23 0.12 0.59
C ALA A 49 -8.97 0.75 1.23
N ALA A 50 -9.14 1.85 1.96
CA ALA A 50 -8.05 2.51 2.67
C ALA A 50 -7.41 1.59 3.72
N ALA A 51 -8.23 0.90 4.52
CA ALA A 51 -7.74 -0.09 5.49
C ALA A 51 -7.05 -1.28 4.79
N ALA A 52 -7.60 -1.75 3.67
CA ALA A 52 -7.02 -2.85 2.89
C ALA A 52 -5.62 -2.50 2.36
N ASN A 53 -5.40 -1.25 1.92
CA ASN A 53 -4.09 -0.77 1.46
C ASN A 53 -3.04 -0.81 2.59
N VAL A 54 -3.38 -0.35 3.79
CA VAL A 54 -2.51 -0.48 4.97
C VAL A 54 -2.20 -1.94 5.27
N LEU A 55 -3.23 -2.79 5.35
CA LEU A 55 -3.07 -4.21 5.68
C LEU A 55 -2.23 -4.97 4.65
N LEU A 56 -2.38 -4.63 3.37
CA LEU A 56 -1.67 -5.26 2.27
C LEU A 56 -0.16 -5.06 2.35
N PHE A 57 0.29 -3.92 2.87
CA PHE A 57 1.72 -3.59 3.01
C PHE A 57 2.33 -4.01 4.36
N LEU A 58 1.54 -4.43 5.35
CA LEU A 58 2.07 -4.93 6.63
C LEU A 58 3.07 -6.09 6.45
N PRO A 59 2.79 -7.15 5.65
CA PRO A 59 3.71 -8.27 5.51
C PRO A 59 5.03 -7.86 4.82
N PHE A 60 4.96 -6.88 3.91
CA PHE A 60 6.14 -6.34 3.25
C PHE A 60 7.04 -5.61 4.25
N GLY A 61 6.48 -4.71 5.06
CA GLY A 61 7.20 -4.01 6.13
C GLY A 61 7.85 -4.96 7.14
N ALA A 62 7.10 -5.97 7.59
CA ALA A 62 7.58 -7.00 8.49
C ALA A 62 8.76 -7.78 7.87
N ALA A 63 8.63 -8.22 6.61
CA ALA A 63 9.69 -8.93 5.91
C ALA A 63 10.97 -8.09 5.76
N LEU A 64 10.86 -6.76 5.58
CA LEU A 64 12.00 -5.85 5.53
C LEU A 64 12.67 -5.68 6.91
N ASN A 65 11.89 -5.60 7.99
CA ASN A 65 12.43 -5.61 9.35
C ASN A 65 13.23 -6.88 9.62
N MET A 66 12.67 -8.05 9.30
CA MET A 66 13.35 -9.34 9.51
C MET A 66 14.69 -9.42 8.77
N ARG A 67 14.83 -8.72 7.63
CA ARG A 67 16.09 -8.59 6.88
C ARG A 67 17.12 -7.65 7.53
N GLY A 68 16.83 -7.10 8.70
CA GLY A 68 17.70 -6.16 9.41
C GLY A 68 17.77 -4.78 8.74
N LEU A 69 16.79 -4.42 7.90
CA LEU A 69 16.72 -3.06 7.39
C LEU A 69 16.28 -2.10 8.50
N SER A 70 16.66 -0.83 8.39
CA SER A 70 16.18 0.20 9.30
C SER A 70 14.79 0.68 8.88
N LEU A 71 14.06 1.28 9.81
CA LEU A 71 12.73 1.85 9.53
C LEU A 71 12.75 2.93 8.45
N PRO A 72 13.72 3.88 8.38
CA PRO A 72 13.79 4.82 7.26
C PRO A 72 13.98 4.14 5.90
N LYS A 73 14.79 3.07 5.83
CA LYS A 73 14.93 2.28 4.60
C LYS A 73 13.63 1.57 4.24
N THR A 74 12.89 1.09 5.24
CA THR A 74 11.60 0.42 5.02
C THR A 74 10.54 1.40 4.53
N ALA A 75 10.46 2.60 5.12
CA ALA A 75 9.59 3.67 4.64
C ALA A 75 9.91 4.05 3.19
N LEU A 76 11.19 4.22 2.85
CA LEU A 76 11.63 4.53 1.49
C LEU A 76 11.27 3.43 0.49
N LEU A 77 11.49 2.15 0.85
CA LEU A 77 11.15 1.02 -0.02
C LEU A 77 9.64 0.83 -0.15
N GLY A 78 8.86 1.05 0.91
CA GLY A 78 7.40 1.03 0.87
C GLY A 78 6.85 2.13 -0.03
N PHE A 79 7.37 3.35 0.11
CA PHE A 79 7.05 4.47 -0.78
C PHE A 79 7.40 4.17 -2.24
N ALA A 80 8.63 3.72 -2.50
CA ALA A 80 9.09 3.41 -3.86
C ALA A 80 8.26 2.29 -4.52
N LEU A 81 7.99 1.21 -3.78
CA LEU A 81 7.12 0.13 -4.28
C LEU A 81 5.72 0.66 -4.60
N THR A 82 5.18 1.52 -3.76
CA THR A 82 3.85 2.08 -4.01
C THR A 82 3.82 2.99 -5.23
N VAL A 83 4.81 3.86 -5.42
CA VAL A 83 4.96 4.66 -6.65
C VAL A 83 4.99 3.75 -7.89
N CYS A 84 5.69 2.62 -7.82
CA CYS A 84 5.70 1.65 -8.92
C CYS A 84 4.32 1.01 -9.15
N VAL A 85 3.58 0.67 -8.09
CA VAL A 85 2.22 0.08 -8.19
C VAL A 85 1.24 1.09 -8.81
N GLU A 86 1.17 2.30 -8.26
CA GLU A 86 0.31 3.38 -8.76
C GLU A 86 0.65 3.75 -10.21
N GLY A 87 1.94 3.87 -10.53
CA GLY A 87 2.40 4.11 -11.90
C GLY A 87 2.05 2.96 -12.84
N ALA A 88 2.12 1.71 -12.39
CA ALA A 88 1.71 0.56 -13.19
C ALA A 88 0.20 0.52 -13.40
N GLN A 89 -0.60 0.88 -12.39
CA GLN A 89 -2.05 0.99 -12.51
C GLN A 89 -2.43 2.06 -13.52
N LEU A 90 -1.82 3.24 -13.44
CA LEU A 90 -2.06 4.34 -14.37
C LEU A 90 -1.73 3.99 -15.83
N LEU A 91 -0.61 3.29 -16.06
CA LEU A 91 -0.10 3.03 -17.40
C LEU A 91 -0.64 1.74 -18.04
N PHE A 92 -0.96 0.73 -17.23
CA PHE A 92 -1.19 -0.63 -17.72
C PHE A 92 -2.50 -1.27 -17.23
N VAL A 93 -3.24 -0.65 -16.32
CA VAL A 93 -4.48 -1.21 -15.76
C VAL A 93 -5.65 -0.27 -16.04
N SER A 94 -6.74 -0.83 -16.57
CA SER A 94 -7.97 -0.08 -16.83
C SER A 94 -8.96 -0.18 -15.67
N GLY A 95 -9.81 0.83 -15.50
CA GLY A 95 -10.77 0.98 -14.42
C GLY A 95 -10.16 1.11 -13.03
N ARG A 96 -9.04 1.81 -12.93
CA ARG A 96 -8.41 2.10 -11.64
C ARG A 96 -8.30 3.59 -11.38
N THR A 97 -8.56 3.96 -10.14
CA THR A 97 -8.16 5.26 -9.59
C THR A 97 -6.72 5.15 -9.12
N THR A 98 -5.85 6.00 -9.67
CA THR A 98 -4.50 6.23 -9.13
C THR A 98 -4.61 7.33 -8.07
N SER A 99 -4.26 7.04 -6.82
CA SER A 99 -4.52 7.96 -5.70
C SER A 99 -3.28 8.23 -4.84
N VAL A 100 -3.09 9.50 -4.48
CA VAL A 100 -2.08 9.89 -3.48
C VAL A 100 -2.42 9.31 -2.10
N ASP A 101 -3.69 9.08 -1.80
CA ASP A 101 -4.11 8.49 -0.52
C ASP A 101 -3.65 7.04 -0.42
N ASP A 102 -3.78 6.28 -1.50
CA ASP A 102 -3.28 4.90 -1.59
C ASP A 102 -1.77 4.86 -1.41
N LEU A 103 -1.05 5.84 -1.97
CA LEU A 103 0.38 6.00 -1.77
C LEU A 103 0.77 6.19 -0.30
N LEU A 104 0.04 7.04 0.41
CA LEU A 104 0.26 7.32 1.82
C LEU A 104 -0.07 6.10 2.70
N LEU A 105 -1.20 5.45 2.43
CA LEU A 105 -1.72 4.32 3.22
C LEU A 105 -0.86 3.07 3.06
N ASN A 106 -0.42 2.75 1.84
CA ASN A 106 0.50 1.65 1.59
C ASN A 106 1.87 1.89 2.26
N THR A 107 2.40 3.12 2.17
CA THR A 107 3.64 3.49 2.87
C THR A 107 3.48 3.36 4.39
N LEU A 108 2.34 3.81 4.94
CA LEU A 108 1.99 3.62 6.35
C LEU A 108 1.93 2.14 6.73
N GLY A 109 1.31 1.29 5.89
CA GLY A 109 1.29 -0.15 6.07
C GLY A 109 2.70 -0.76 6.15
N ALA A 110 3.63 -0.34 5.29
CA ALA A 110 5.01 -0.81 5.36
C ALA A 110 5.71 -0.38 6.66
N VAL A 111 5.48 0.86 7.11
CA VAL A 111 6.02 1.39 8.38
C VAL A 111 5.46 0.63 9.58
N LEU A 112 4.14 0.43 9.64
CA LEU A 112 3.48 -0.30 10.72
C LEU A 112 3.92 -1.76 10.75
N GLY A 113 3.98 -2.43 9.59
CA GLY A 113 4.44 -3.80 9.47
C GLY A 113 5.86 -3.99 9.97
N HIS A 114 6.74 -3.04 9.68
CA HIS A 114 8.09 -3.00 10.23
C HIS A 114 8.09 -2.83 11.75
N ALA A 115 7.31 -1.86 12.24
CA ALA A 115 7.25 -1.52 13.66
C ALA A 115 6.71 -2.67 14.53
N LEU A 116 5.81 -3.51 13.99
CA LEU A 116 5.32 -4.72 14.68
C LEU A 116 6.43 -5.70 15.07
N LEU A 117 7.54 -5.69 14.34
CA LEU A 117 8.73 -6.50 14.62
C LEU A 117 9.90 -5.68 15.15
N TRP A 118 9.66 -4.43 15.58
CA TRP A 118 10.71 -3.60 16.14
C TRP A 118 11.29 -4.23 17.41
N GLY A 119 12.61 -4.45 17.42
CA GLY A 119 13.28 -5.15 18.51
C GLY A 119 13.27 -6.68 18.38
N TRP A 120 12.67 -7.24 17.33
CA TRP A 120 12.83 -8.65 16.98
C TRP A 120 14.26 -8.91 16.51
N VAL A 121 14.95 -9.83 17.17
CA VAL A 121 16.27 -10.31 16.76
C VAL A 121 16.06 -11.68 16.12
N PRO A 122 16.34 -11.87 14.82
CA PRO A 122 16.36 -13.20 14.23
C PRO A 122 17.40 -14.05 14.98
N GLY A 123 16.94 -15.12 15.62
CA GLY A 123 17.79 -16.14 16.24
C GLY A 123 18.56 -16.96 15.21
#